data_AF-A0A9P7BNV5-F1
#
_entry.id   AF-A0A9P7BNV5-F1
#
_cell.length_a   1.000
_cell.length_b   1.000
_cell.length_c   1.000
_cell.angle_alpha   90.00
_cell.angle_beta   90.00
_cell.angle_gamma   90.00
#
_symmetry.space_group_name_H-M   'P 1'
#
loop_
_entity.id
_entity.type
_entity.pdbx_description
1 polymer ?
#
loop_
_entity_poly.entity_id
_entity_poly.type
_entity_poly.pdbx_seq_one_letter_code
_entity_poly.pdbx_strand_id
1 'polypeptide(L)'
;MLQQKHISERLDDSEKSKVLGLAKEMYRRPQQSNYKKTISKALEKLQLLPFRKLKLSSKLFFDQNDQKLVCSLKAKFGQAAVLVFGDWSAPNVKYQVPTRSKGLIKMLKKNGFVVYLINEYKTSSHCPTCENELERFKILPNPRPYQ
;
A
#
# COMPACT_ATOMS: atom_id res chain seq x y z
N MET A 1 -10.24 1.48 -14.99
CA MET A 1 -10.37 0.09 -15.47
C MET A 1 -11.57 -0.07 -16.40
N LEU A 2 -12.81 0.15 -15.95
CA LEU A 2 -14.01 0.21 -16.83
C LEU A 2 -13.95 1.33 -17.88
N GLN A 3 -13.07 2.31 -17.69
CA GLN A 3 -12.77 3.41 -18.62
C GLN A 3 -11.77 3.03 -19.74
N GLN A 4 -11.24 1.80 -19.76
CA GLN A 4 -10.38 1.38 -20.87
C GLN A 4 -11.23 1.15 -22.13
N LYS A 5 -10.81 1.70 -23.28
CA LYS A 5 -11.58 1.66 -24.55
C LYS A 5 -12.14 0.28 -24.90
N HIS A 6 -11.29 -0.75 -24.86
CA HIS A 6 -11.69 -2.12 -25.21
C HIS A 6 -12.69 -2.76 -24.22
N ILE A 7 -12.79 -2.23 -22.99
CA ILE A 7 -13.80 -2.65 -22.00
C ILE A 7 -15.06 -1.82 -22.20
N SER A 8 -14.94 -0.53 -22.55
CA SER A 8 -16.10 0.31 -22.81
C SER A 8 -16.90 -0.10 -24.03
N GLU A 9 -16.24 -0.66 -25.04
CA GLU A 9 -16.85 -1.20 -26.26
C GLU A 9 -17.58 -2.54 -26.03
N ARG A 10 -17.27 -3.26 -24.94
CA ARG A 10 -17.76 -4.63 -24.68
C ARG A 10 -18.77 -4.73 -23.53
N LEU A 11 -18.92 -3.68 -22.74
CA LEU A 11 -19.79 -3.62 -21.57
C LEU A 11 -20.73 -2.43 -21.72
N ASP A 12 -22.03 -2.66 -21.65
CA ASP A 12 -23.03 -1.59 -21.62
C ASP A 12 -22.83 -0.68 -20.40
N ASP A 13 -23.10 0.61 -20.57
CA ASP A 13 -22.92 1.61 -19.51
C ASP A 13 -23.81 1.34 -18.29
N SER A 14 -24.98 0.71 -18.52
CA SER A 14 -25.85 0.18 -17.46
C SER A 14 -25.16 -0.89 -16.62
N GLU A 15 -24.45 -1.83 -17.24
CA GLU A 15 -23.73 -2.88 -16.52
C GLU A 15 -22.48 -2.33 -15.82
N LYS A 16 -21.79 -1.36 -16.43
CA LYS A 16 -20.66 -0.67 -15.78
C LYS A 16 -21.08 0.04 -14.50
N SER A 17 -22.18 0.78 -14.54
CA SER A 17 -22.70 1.51 -13.37
C SER A 17 -23.10 0.54 -12.25
N LYS A 18 -23.73 -0.59 -12.58
CA LYS A 18 -24.06 -1.67 -11.63
C LYS A 18 -22.79 -2.26 -11.00
N VAL A 19 -21.78 -2.59 -11.78
CA VAL A 19 -20.51 -3.13 -11.26
C VAL A 19 -19.79 -2.11 -10.36
N LEU A 20 -19.80 -0.82 -10.72
CA LEU A 20 -19.24 0.25 -9.88
C LEU A 20 -20.01 0.43 -8.57
N GLY A 21 -21.34 0.37 -8.62
CA GLY A 21 -22.21 0.42 -7.44
C GLY A 21 -21.92 -0.74 -6.49
N LEU A 22 -21.92 -1.97 -7.02
CA LEU A 22 -21.62 -3.18 -6.23
C LEU A 22 -20.20 -3.14 -5.66
N ALA A 23 -19.21 -2.63 -6.40
CA ALA A 23 -17.85 -2.47 -5.90
C ALA A 23 -17.76 -1.44 -4.75
N LYS A 24 -18.51 -0.33 -4.83
CA LYS A 24 -18.62 0.64 -3.74
C LYS A 24 -19.31 0.05 -2.52
N GLU A 25 -20.36 -0.74 -2.69
CA GLU A 25 -21.04 -1.44 -1.60
C GLU A 25 -20.15 -2.49 -0.93
N MET A 26 -19.38 -3.25 -1.72
CA MET A 26 -18.40 -4.20 -1.20
C MET A 26 -17.36 -3.53 -0.28
N TYR A 27 -16.92 -2.32 -0.63
CA TYR A 27 -15.99 -1.56 0.20
C TYR A 27 -16.64 -1.15 1.54
N ARG A 28 -17.93 -0.82 1.51
CA ARG A 28 -18.69 -0.40 2.70
C ARG A 28 -19.08 -1.59 3.58
N ARG A 29 -19.33 -2.78 3.01
CA ARG A 29 -19.77 -4.00 3.71
C ARG A 29 -19.03 -5.25 3.20
N PRO A 30 -17.88 -5.59 3.79
CA PRO A 30 -17.02 -6.69 3.30
C PRO A 30 -17.61 -8.10 3.48
N GLN A 31 -18.59 -8.29 4.38
CA GLN A 31 -19.06 -9.61 4.83
C GLN A 31 -20.07 -10.30 3.90
N GLN A 32 -20.66 -9.60 2.92
CA GLN A 32 -21.65 -10.20 2.02
C GLN A 32 -20.98 -10.92 0.84
N SER A 33 -21.10 -12.25 0.81
CA SER A 33 -20.48 -13.14 -0.20
C SER A 33 -21.08 -13.02 -1.60
N ASN A 34 -22.32 -12.54 -1.73
CA ASN A 34 -23.04 -12.50 -3.01
C ASN A 34 -22.46 -11.49 -4.01
N TYR A 35 -21.94 -10.35 -3.56
CA TYR A 35 -21.40 -9.33 -4.45
C TYR A 35 -20.24 -9.84 -5.33
N LYS A 36 -19.37 -10.67 -4.75
CA LYS A 36 -18.24 -11.28 -5.48
C LYS A 36 -18.73 -12.20 -6.59
N LYS A 37 -19.78 -12.99 -6.35
CA LYS A 37 -20.39 -13.88 -7.35
C LYS A 37 -21.01 -13.07 -8.50
N THR A 38 -21.77 -12.03 -8.18
CA THR A 38 -22.42 -11.16 -9.17
C THR A 38 -21.40 -10.45 -10.06
N ILE A 39 -20.32 -9.93 -9.46
CA ILE A 39 -19.23 -9.28 -10.21
C ILE A 39 -18.48 -10.30 -11.07
N SER A 40 -18.19 -11.52 -10.56
CA SER A 40 -17.55 -12.57 -11.37
C SER A 40 -18.40 -12.94 -12.59
N LYS A 41 -19.72 -13.09 -12.42
CA LYS A 41 -20.65 -13.41 -13.49
C LYS A 41 -20.74 -12.28 -14.53
N ALA A 42 -20.71 -11.02 -14.10
CA ALA A 42 -20.64 -9.87 -15.00
C ALA A 42 -19.29 -9.81 -15.75
N LEU A 43 -18.18 -10.12 -15.09
CA LEU A 43 -16.85 -10.15 -15.70
C LEU A 43 -16.65 -11.33 -16.66
N GLU A 44 -17.39 -12.44 -16.50
CA GLU A 44 -17.39 -13.55 -17.46
C GLU A 44 -17.93 -13.13 -18.83
N LYS A 45 -18.89 -12.20 -18.89
CA LYS A 45 -19.39 -11.64 -20.16
C LYS A 45 -18.30 -10.94 -20.98
N LEU A 46 -17.25 -10.44 -20.33
CA LEU A 46 -16.13 -9.78 -21.02
C LEU A 46 -15.18 -10.74 -21.74
N GLN A 47 -15.40 -12.07 -21.65
CA GLN A 47 -14.54 -13.12 -22.21
C GLN A 47 -13.05 -12.90 -21.88
N LEU A 48 -12.76 -12.46 -20.66
CA LEU A 48 -11.37 -12.25 -20.24
C LEU A 48 -10.71 -13.61 -20.03
N LEU A 49 -9.62 -13.85 -20.77
CA LEU A 49 -8.77 -15.01 -20.56
C LEU A 49 -8.40 -15.13 -19.06
N PRO A 50 -8.32 -16.33 -18.48
CA PRO A 50 -8.15 -16.52 -17.02
C PRO A 50 -6.98 -15.70 -16.42
N PHE A 51 -5.86 -15.58 -17.15
CA PHE A 51 -4.71 -14.78 -16.71
C PHE A 51 -5.01 -13.27 -16.63
N ARG A 52 -5.86 -12.74 -17.52
CA ARG A 52 -6.30 -11.34 -17.45
C ARG A 52 -7.20 -11.11 -16.24
N LYS A 53 -8.09 -12.06 -15.94
CA LYS A 53 -8.95 -12.01 -14.73
C LYS A 53 -8.12 -12.02 -13.44
N LEU A 54 -7.07 -12.83 -13.35
CA LEU A 54 -6.16 -12.86 -12.20
C LEU A 54 -5.33 -11.58 -12.05
N LYS A 55 -4.81 -11.03 -13.16
CA LYS A 55 -4.08 -9.76 -13.14
C LYS A 55 -4.99 -8.61 -12.68
N LEU A 56 -6.26 -8.67 -13.09
CA LEU A 56 -7.30 -7.73 -12.68
C LEU A 56 -7.57 -7.77 -11.18
N SER A 57 -7.85 -8.96 -10.66
CA SER A 57 -8.16 -9.15 -9.25
C SER A 57 -6.99 -8.72 -8.38
N SER A 58 -5.77 -9.12 -8.75
CA SER A 58 -4.54 -8.69 -8.08
C SER A 58 -4.43 -7.16 -8.01
N LYS A 59 -4.63 -6.45 -9.13
CA LYS A 59 -4.59 -4.98 -9.13
C LYS A 59 -5.65 -4.35 -8.22
N LEU A 60 -6.88 -4.86 -8.26
CA LEU A 60 -7.96 -4.38 -7.39
C LEU A 60 -7.64 -4.60 -5.91
N PHE A 61 -7.06 -5.74 -5.55
CA PHE A 61 -6.66 -6.01 -4.16
C PHE A 61 -5.58 -5.05 -3.69
N PHE A 62 -4.58 -4.74 -4.53
CA PHE A 62 -3.57 -3.74 -4.19
C PHE A 62 -4.20 -2.36 -3.99
N ASP A 63 -5.08 -1.92 -4.89
CA ASP A 63 -5.73 -0.60 -4.77
C ASP A 63 -6.61 -0.52 -3.51
N GLN A 64 -7.32 -1.59 -3.15
CA GLN A 64 -8.11 -1.66 -1.91
C GLN A 64 -7.24 -1.60 -0.66
N ASN A 65 -6.10 -2.30 -0.65
CA ASN A 65 -5.16 -2.27 0.46
C ASN A 65 -4.53 -0.88 0.63
N ASP A 66 -4.13 -0.24 -0.48
CA ASP A 66 -3.60 1.13 -0.48
C ASP A 66 -4.63 2.12 0.10
N GLN A 67 -5.89 2.04 -0.34
CA GLN A 67 -6.97 2.86 0.20
C GLN A 67 -7.20 2.62 1.69
N LYS A 68 -7.21 1.35 2.12
CA LYS A 68 -7.36 1.00 3.54
C LYS A 68 -6.23 1.59 4.39
N LEU A 69 -5.00 1.53 3.89
CA LEU A 69 -3.85 2.14 4.55
C LEU A 69 -4.04 3.66 4.67
N VAL A 70 -4.39 4.35 3.58
CA VAL A 70 -4.65 5.80 3.58
C VAL A 70 -5.75 6.19 4.57
N CYS A 71 -6.87 5.48 4.58
CA CYS A 71 -7.95 5.72 5.53
C CYS A 71 -7.50 5.51 6.98
N SER A 72 -6.74 4.45 7.25
CA SER A 72 -6.21 4.18 8.59
C SER A 72 -5.22 5.25 9.06
N LEU A 73 -4.39 5.78 8.16
CA LEU A 73 -3.47 6.89 8.46
C LEU A 73 -4.24 8.19 8.75
N LYS A 74 -5.23 8.53 7.91
CA LYS A 74 -6.07 9.71 8.14
C LYS A 74 -6.88 9.61 9.44
N ALA A 75 -7.35 8.42 9.79
CA ALA A 75 -8.08 8.19 11.03
C ALA A 75 -7.18 8.33 12.27
N LYS A 76 -5.91 7.90 12.20
CA LYS A 76 -4.97 7.96 13.34
C LYS A 76 -4.32 9.33 13.51
N PHE A 77 -3.89 9.96 12.42
CA PHE A 77 -3.05 11.16 12.44
C PHE A 77 -3.78 12.43 11.98
N GLY A 78 -5.03 12.32 11.54
CA GLY A 78 -5.82 13.43 11.00
C GLY A 78 -5.59 13.65 9.49
N GLN A 79 -6.36 14.58 8.93
CA GLN A 79 -6.32 14.89 7.49
C GLN A 79 -5.07 15.66 7.04
N ALA A 80 -4.48 16.46 7.93
CA ALA A 80 -3.30 17.30 7.64
C ALA A 80 -1.98 16.63 8.06
N ALA A 81 -1.95 15.30 8.17
CA ALA A 81 -0.76 14.59 8.62
C ALA A 81 0.41 14.74 7.63
N VAL A 82 1.58 15.07 8.17
CA VAL A 82 2.86 15.09 7.46
C VAL A 82 3.59 13.77 7.74
N LEU A 83 4.03 13.10 6.68
CA LEU A 83 4.78 11.86 6.79
C LEU A 83 6.26 12.12 6.48
N VAL A 84 7.13 11.65 7.37
CA VAL A 84 8.59 11.77 7.21
C VAL A 84 9.15 10.35 7.07
N PHE A 85 9.92 10.11 6.02
CA PHE A 85 10.60 8.83 5.78
C PHE A 85 12.10 9.05 5.60
N GLY A 86 12.91 8.03 5.84
CA GLY A 86 14.29 8.02 5.40
C GLY A 86 14.46 8.00 3.88
N ASP A 87 15.47 8.72 3.41
CA ASP A 87 15.94 8.72 2.03
C ASP A 87 16.79 7.48 1.71
N TRP A 88 16.26 6.27 1.91
CA TRP A 88 17.01 5.05 1.64
C TRP A 88 17.55 5.01 0.20
N SER A 89 18.86 5.23 0.06
CA SER A 89 19.57 5.35 -1.21
C SER A 89 20.58 4.22 -1.40
N ALA A 90 20.13 2.96 -1.32
CA ALA A 90 20.97 1.85 -1.78
C ALA A 90 21.02 1.85 -3.32
N PRO A 91 22.21 1.68 -3.94
CA PRO A 91 22.30 1.47 -5.37
C PRO A 91 21.52 0.20 -5.74
N ASN A 92 20.74 0.24 -6.83
CA ASN A 92 20.05 -0.95 -7.33
C ASN A 92 21.09 -1.90 -7.95
N VAL A 93 21.61 -2.83 -7.16
CA VAL A 93 22.51 -3.88 -7.65
C VAL A 93 21.68 -4.97 -8.34
N LYS A 94 22.23 -5.60 -9.39
CA LYS A 94 21.61 -6.74 -10.06
C LYS A 94 21.31 -7.85 -9.04
N TYR A 95 20.11 -8.45 -9.11
CA TYR A 95 19.61 -9.46 -8.17
C TYR A 95 19.28 -8.97 -6.75
N GLN A 96 19.37 -7.66 -6.46
CA GLN A 96 18.81 -7.10 -5.23
C GLN A 96 17.34 -6.71 -5.39
N VAL A 97 16.64 -6.69 -4.26
CA VAL A 97 15.24 -6.28 -4.21
C VAL A 97 15.14 -4.80 -4.62
N PRO A 98 14.17 -4.42 -5.48
CA PRO A 98 13.96 -3.02 -5.83
C PRO A 98 13.78 -2.14 -4.59
N THR A 99 14.18 -0.86 -4.68
CA THR A 99 14.12 0.10 -3.58
C THR A 99 12.75 0.08 -2.88
N ARG A 100 12.74 -0.45 -1.65
CA ARG A 100 11.52 -0.70 -0.87
C ARG A 100 11.00 0.58 -0.23
N SER A 101 10.39 1.45 -1.03
CA SER A 101 9.63 2.63 -0.52
C SER A 101 9.10 3.51 -1.64
N LYS A 102 9.75 3.53 -2.82
CA LYS A 102 9.39 4.44 -3.94
C LYS A 102 7.92 4.35 -4.36
N GLY A 103 7.40 3.12 -4.46
CA GLY A 103 6.00 2.88 -4.80
C GLY A 103 5.04 3.41 -3.74
N LEU A 104 5.36 3.14 -2.46
CA LEU A 104 4.58 3.59 -1.31
C LEU A 104 4.56 5.11 -1.20
N ILE A 105 5.73 5.77 -1.30
CA ILE A 105 5.85 7.23 -1.24
C ILE A 105 5.03 7.87 -2.37
N LYS A 106 5.11 7.34 -3.59
CA LYS A 106 4.32 7.84 -4.73
C LYS A 106 2.82 7.66 -4.51
N MET A 107 2.40 6.55 -3.92
CA MET A 107 1.01 6.29 -3.57
C MET A 107 0.52 7.28 -2.50
N LEU A 108 1.29 7.53 -1.44
CA LEU A 108 0.91 8.46 -0.37
C LEU A 108 0.81 9.90 -0.87
N LYS A 109 1.79 10.37 -1.67
CA LYS A 109 1.75 11.70 -2.31
C LYS A 109 0.51 11.88 -3.19
N LYS A 110 0.14 10.86 -3.97
CA LYS A 110 -1.09 10.88 -4.79
C LYS A 110 -2.38 10.99 -3.98
N ASN A 111 -2.37 10.50 -2.73
CA ASN A 111 -3.53 10.52 -1.84
C ASN A 111 -3.61 11.80 -0.97
N GLY A 112 -2.77 12.80 -1.26
CA GLY A 112 -2.79 14.13 -0.66
C GLY A 112 -1.98 14.26 0.62
N PHE A 113 -1.12 13.29 0.97
CA PHE A 113 -0.20 13.44 2.10
C PHE A 113 1.02 14.27 1.70
N VAL A 114 1.44 15.16 2.60
CA VAL A 114 2.74 15.82 2.50
C VAL A 114 3.79 14.83 2.97
N VAL A 115 4.75 14.50 2.10
CA VAL A 115 5.78 13.51 2.38
C VAL A 115 7.17 14.11 2.22
N TYR A 116 7.93 14.14 3.31
CA TYR A 116 9.34 14.55 3.33
C TYR A 116 10.26 13.34 3.43
N LEU A 117 11.44 13.47 2.84
CA LEU A 117 12.53 12.50 2.95
C LEU A 117 13.65 13.14 3.76
N ILE A 118 14.11 12.45 4.80
CA ILE A 118 15.23 12.87 5.66
C ILE A 118 16.41 11.96 5.43
N ASN A 119 17.61 12.53 5.55
CA ASN A 119 18.82 11.75 5.53
C ASN A 119 18.96 10.93 6.81
N GLU A 120 18.89 9.60 6.70
CA GLU A 120 19.05 8.70 7.85
C GLU A 120 20.51 8.47 8.25
N TYR A 121 21.47 9.07 7.55
CA TYR A 121 22.89 8.93 7.85
C TYR A 121 23.19 9.21 9.33
N LYS A 122 23.79 8.22 10.01
CA LYS A 122 24.16 8.23 11.43
C LYS A 122 23.02 8.37 12.45
N THR A 123 21.74 8.37 12.03
CA THR A 123 20.58 8.47 12.94
C THR A 123 20.52 7.34 13.98
N SER A 124 21.00 6.14 13.64
CA SER A 124 21.08 5.00 14.56
C SER A 124 22.40 4.89 15.32
N SER A 125 23.37 5.75 15.00
CA SER A 125 24.73 5.70 15.56
C SER A 125 24.96 6.78 16.62
N HIS A 126 24.04 7.74 16.79
CA HIS A 126 24.17 8.82 17.76
C HIS A 126 22.99 8.81 18.71
N CYS A 127 23.25 9.08 19.98
CA CYS A 127 22.19 9.25 20.96
C CYS A 127 21.49 10.60 20.77
N PRO A 128 20.15 10.65 20.69
CA PRO A 128 19.43 11.93 20.50
C PRO A 128 19.52 12.86 21.72
N THR A 129 19.90 12.36 22.89
CA THR A 129 19.98 13.16 24.12
C THR A 129 21.37 13.70 24.38
N CYS A 130 22.41 12.89 24.17
CA CYS A 130 23.79 13.27 24.48
C CYS A 130 24.66 13.52 23.25
N GLU A 131 24.13 13.30 22.04
CA GLU A 131 24.81 13.50 20.75
C GLU A 131 26.13 12.71 20.58
N ASN A 132 26.45 11.84 21.52
CA ASN A 132 27.63 10.97 21.47
C ASN A 132 27.36 9.75 20.57
N GLU A 133 28.44 9.19 20.04
CA GLU A 133 28.41 7.93 19.31
C GLU A 133 27.97 6.79 20.23
N LEU A 134 27.09 5.94 19.72
CA LEU A 134 26.59 4.77 20.41
C LEU A 134 27.60 3.63 20.29
N GLU A 135 27.84 2.96 21.41
CA GLU A 135 28.62 1.73 21.42
C GLU A 135 27.85 0.58 20.77
N ARG A 136 28.56 -0.30 20.06
CA ARG A 136 27.95 -1.47 19.40
C ARG A 136 27.40 -2.48 20.41
N PHE A 137 27.99 -2.54 21.58
CA PHE A 137 27.64 -3.50 22.63
C PHE A 137 27.27 -2.73 23.89
N LYS A 138 26.11 -3.06 24.46
CA LYS A 138 25.74 -2.57 25.78
C LYS A 138 26.33 -3.52 26.82
N ILE A 139 27.19 -3.01 27.69
CA ILE A 139 27.61 -3.75 28.87
C ILE A 139 26.40 -3.82 29.81
N LEU A 140 25.87 -5.02 30.00
CA LEU A 140 24.80 -5.31 30.93
C LEU A 140 25.37 -6.09 32.12
N PRO A 141 25.09 -5.69 33.36
CA PRO A 141 25.48 -6.50 34.51
C PRO A 141 24.79 -7.87 34.41
N ASN A 142 25.54 -8.94 34.65
CA ASN A 142 24.98 -10.28 34.64
C ASN A 142 23.88 -10.36 35.73
N PRO A 143 22.61 -10.66 35.38
CA PRO A 143 21.54 -10.75 36.37
C PRO A 143 21.75 -11.89 37.39
N ARG A 144 22.63 -12.86 37.10
CA ARG A 144 23.02 -13.94 38.00
C ARG A 144 24.54 -14.12 38.02
N PRO A 145 25.27 -13.36 38.84
CA PRO A 145 26.73 -13.40 38.87
C PRO A 145 27.33 -14.65 39.56
N TYR A 146 26.52 -15.45 40.26
CA TYR A 146 26.99 -16.56 41.11
C TYR A 146 26.32 -17.92 40.82
N GLN A 147 25.97 -18.21 39.57
CA GLN A 147 25.61 -19.59 39.16
C GLN A 147 26.76 -20.23 38.40
#